data_AF-A0A6J0I7X4-F1
#
_entry.id   AF-A0A6J0I7X4-F1
#
_cell.length_a   1.000
_cell.length_b   1.000
_cell.length_c   1.000
_cell.angle_alpha   90.00
_cell.angle_beta   90.00
_cell.angle_gamma   90.00
#
_symmetry.space_group_name_H-M   'P 1'
#
loop_
_entity.id
_entity.type
_entity.pdbx_description
1 polymer ?
#
loop_
_entity_poly.entity_id
_entity_poly.type
_entity_poly.pdbx_seq_one_letter_code
_entity_poly.pdbx_strand_id
1 'polypeptide(L)'
;MGNRDVTDPQVHWRAAAVKAFEMEIIPANKIVAQIGETLVLTCNTTGCASPSFSWRTQMDNPLGGTVNNHGTYSTLTMNPVSVVNSHDYLCTVFCDKKGKKEKSVKVELYSFPSDPIIEISPSSVAGGTVTVICKIPDVYPSEHLELILKKEEHVLHEKHFYGDDSTNTETKTVTYSFIPMAEDIGKEITCVAKLPVPYMDFKPKERVSSQKLNANFGPQNTIITASPGNSLMEGDSLKLTCATESNPPPQIVWRKHLADESIQHLIKNNVLSIPHARFSDSGLYICEVINLVTNRTETATVDIVIQGAPVITELSIEPSTTVQEGENVSIQCSAESNPPPKIILRRKSDSADMEPFSAGSILLLPSVMFLNGGGYECVAENKFGNSKSEITLNVEYGPKNTMISVIPATAVKEGETVVMKCTSSGNPSPVISWKKKKATGEFEKIFKNATLTIQNLKSQDLGLYECEAYNQLGKEEKAVKLFVQARLENPDQMLPLIIAFSSVAAVAVPVVAILIYVSRKAKINGSYSLVKALRLKV
;
A
#
# COMPACT_ATOMS: atom_id res chain seq x y z
N MET A 1 -47.30 49.07 -134.19
CA MET A 1 -46.11 49.10 -135.08
C MET A 1 -45.10 48.16 -134.48
N GLY A 2 -44.73 47.12 -135.23
CA GLY A 2 -44.02 45.96 -134.70
C GLY A 2 -42.53 46.17 -134.53
N ASN A 3 -41.94 45.31 -133.70
CA ASN A 3 -40.73 44.58 -134.07
C ASN A 3 -40.66 43.28 -133.27
N ARG A 4 -40.35 42.19 -133.96
CA ARG A 4 -39.95 40.91 -133.39
C ARG A 4 -38.44 40.97 -133.08
N ASP A 5 -38.00 40.29 -132.02
CA ASP A 5 -36.81 39.40 -132.02
C ASP A 5 -36.71 38.73 -130.62
N VAL A 6 -36.92 37.40 -130.50
CA VAL A 6 -35.94 36.27 -130.54
C VAL A 6 -35.33 35.95 -129.14
N THR A 7 -35.69 34.74 -128.68
CA THR A 7 -35.13 33.75 -127.69
C THR A 7 -33.84 34.08 -126.90
N ASP A 8 -33.66 33.73 -125.62
CA ASP A 8 -33.47 32.36 -125.05
C ASP A 8 -33.37 32.42 -123.48
N PRO A 9 -33.64 31.35 -122.68
CA PRO A 9 -33.81 31.43 -121.23
C PRO A 9 -32.50 31.19 -120.44
N GLN A 10 -32.24 32.02 -119.43
CA GLN A 10 -31.10 31.84 -118.52
C GLN A 10 -31.41 30.87 -117.37
N VAL A 11 -30.53 29.87 -117.30
CA VAL A 11 -30.40 28.82 -116.28
C VAL A 11 -29.97 29.41 -114.93
N HIS A 12 -30.72 29.10 -113.86
CA HIS A 12 -30.34 29.38 -112.48
C HIS A 12 -29.21 28.43 -112.01
N TRP A 13 -28.05 28.99 -111.65
CA TRP A 13 -27.05 28.30 -110.84
C TRP A 13 -27.23 28.68 -109.36
N ARG A 14 -27.40 27.68 -108.47
CA ARG A 14 -27.30 27.86 -107.02
C ARG A 14 -25.82 27.86 -106.64
N ALA A 15 -25.35 28.96 -106.05
CA ALA A 15 -24.03 29.02 -105.44
C ALA A 15 -23.95 28.06 -104.24
N ALA A 16 -23.04 27.08 -104.28
CA ALA A 16 -22.71 26.26 -103.12
C ALA A 16 -21.92 27.11 -102.11
N ALA A 17 -22.46 27.28 -100.90
CA ALA A 17 -21.75 27.93 -99.80
C ALA A 17 -20.52 27.10 -99.39
N VAL A 18 -19.33 27.69 -99.47
CA VAL A 18 -18.07 27.06 -99.04
C VAL A 18 -18.08 26.95 -97.51
N LYS A 19 -18.09 25.73 -96.95
CA LYS A 19 -17.96 25.51 -95.49
C LYS A 19 -16.61 26.05 -95.00
N ALA A 20 -16.66 26.98 -94.04
CA ALA A 20 -15.49 27.47 -93.30
C ALA A 20 -14.83 26.31 -92.53
N PHE A 21 -13.49 26.29 -92.45
CA PHE A 21 -12.77 25.28 -91.66
C PHE A 21 -12.79 25.65 -90.17
N GLU A 22 -12.72 24.67 -89.28
CA GLU A 22 -12.71 24.87 -87.83
C GLU A 22 -11.36 24.48 -87.23
N MET A 23 -11.07 25.03 -86.04
CA MET A 23 -9.88 24.69 -85.28
C MET A 23 -10.17 24.63 -83.79
N GLU A 24 -9.43 23.80 -83.08
CA GLU A 24 -9.47 23.66 -81.64
C GLU A 24 -8.09 23.37 -81.08
N ILE A 25 -7.88 23.77 -79.82
CA ILE A 25 -6.74 23.33 -79.03
C ILE A 25 -7.29 22.40 -77.97
N ILE A 26 -6.67 21.24 -77.82
CA ILE A 26 -7.02 20.21 -76.86
C ILE A 26 -5.83 20.06 -75.90
N PRO A 27 -6.04 20.25 -74.59
CA PRO A 27 -7.29 20.71 -73.94
C PRO A 27 -7.60 22.19 -74.19
N ALA A 28 -8.89 22.57 -74.12
CA ALA A 28 -9.37 23.91 -74.48
C ALA A 28 -9.28 24.92 -73.32
N ASN A 29 -9.30 26.22 -73.68
CA ASN A 29 -9.33 27.39 -72.77
C ASN A 29 -8.04 27.61 -71.96
N LYS A 30 -7.85 26.83 -70.90
CA LYS A 30 -6.81 27.00 -69.88
C LYS A 30 -6.48 25.64 -69.27
N ILE A 31 -5.19 25.36 -69.09
CA ILE A 31 -4.71 24.13 -68.47
C ILE A 31 -3.79 24.43 -67.30
N VAL A 32 -3.94 23.64 -66.25
CA VAL A 32 -3.07 23.63 -65.08
C VAL A 32 -2.19 22.37 -65.16
N ALA A 33 -0.87 22.54 -65.23
CA ALA A 33 0.08 21.44 -65.37
C ALA A 33 1.06 21.36 -64.19
N GLN A 34 1.40 20.14 -63.78
CA GLN A 34 2.37 19.93 -62.70
C GLN A 34 3.80 20.06 -63.23
N ILE A 35 4.64 20.83 -62.54
CA ILE A 35 6.07 20.93 -62.85
C ILE A 35 6.71 19.54 -62.70
N GLY A 36 7.56 19.18 -63.68
CA GLY A 36 8.19 17.87 -63.77
C GLY A 36 7.43 16.84 -64.61
N GLU A 37 6.14 17.05 -64.90
CA GLU A 37 5.35 16.16 -65.75
C GLU A 37 5.49 16.52 -67.25
N THR A 38 4.96 15.65 -68.11
CA THR A 38 4.86 15.92 -69.56
C THR A 38 3.52 16.55 -69.90
N LEU A 39 3.53 17.71 -70.56
CA LEU A 39 2.34 18.36 -71.09
C LEU A 39 2.35 18.32 -72.62
N VAL A 40 1.23 17.91 -73.22
CA VAL A 40 1.04 17.90 -74.67
C VAL A 40 -0.18 18.75 -75.03
N LEU A 41 0.03 19.81 -75.80
CA LEU A 41 -1.02 20.64 -76.38
C LEU A 41 -1.24 20.21 -77.83
N THR A 42 -2.48 19.86 -78.19
CA THR A 42 -2.82 19.41 -79.55
C THR A 42 -3.68 20.45 -80.24
N CYS A 43 -3.21 21.00 -81.35
CA CYS A 43 -3.98 21.88 -82.21
C CYS A 43 -4.52 21.09 -83.40
N ASN A 44 -5.83 20.91 -83.42
CA ASN A 44 -6.54 20.11 -84.41
C ASN A 44 -7.35 21.02 -85.36
N THR A 45 -7.47 20.62 -86.63
CA THR A 45 -8.31 21.34 -87.60
C THR A 45 -9.17 20.40 -88.42
N THR A 46 -10.41 20.82 -88.66
CA THR A 46 -11.38 20.08 -89.48
C THR A 46 -11.83 20.93 -90.67
N GLY A 47 -12.02 20.31 -91.83
CA GLY A 47 -12.46 21.00 -93.05
C GLY A 47 -11.37 21.78 -93.80
N CYS A 48 -10.08 21.52 -93.51
CA CYS A 48 -8.92 21.97 -94.28
C CYS A 48 -8.19 20.76 -94.92
N ALA A 49 -7.93 20.80 -96.23
CA ALA A 49 -7.29 19.70 -96.96
C ALA A 49 -5.75 19.68 -96.85
N SER A 50 -5.13 20.84 -96.66
CA SER A 50 -3.67 20.99 -96.52
C SER A 50 -3.36 22.12 -95.52
N PRO A 51 -3.58 21.88 -94.21
CA PRO A 51 -3.29 22.89 -93.20
C PRO A 51 -1.80 22.98 -92.91
N SER A 52 -1.32 24.19 -92.58
CA SER A 52 -0.01 24.40 -91.97
C SER A 52 -0.18 25.02 -90.58
N PHE A 53 0.65 24.58 -89.63
CA PHE A 53 0.54 24.94 -88.23
C PHE A 53 1.75 25.76 -87.78
N SER A 54 1.51 26.74 -86.94
CA SER A 54 2.55 27.52 -86.26
C SER A 54 2.18 27.67 -84.78
N TRP A 55 3.15 27.44 -83.91
CA TRP A 55 3.03 27.67 -82.47
C TRP A 55 3.91 28.85 -82.09
N ARG A 56 3.38 29.76 -81.27
CA ARG A 56 4.14 30.85 -80.65
C ARG A 56 3.59 31.16 -79.26
N THR A 57 4.40 31.78 -78.42
CA THR A 57 3.91 32.40 -77.19
C THR A 57 3.40 33.80 -77.52
N GLN A 58 2.47 34.34 -76.72
CA GLN A 58 1.92 35.67 -76.95
C GLN A 58 2.91 36.81 -76.65
N MET A 59 3.96 36.55 -75.86
CA MET A 59 4.95 37.54 -75.38
C MET A 59 6.35 37.37 -75.99
N ASP A 60 6.48 36.75 -77.17
CA ASP A 60 7.77 36.47 -77.82
C ASP A 60 8.79 35.68 -76.96
N ASN A 61 8.29 34.96 -75.96
CA ASN A 61 9.06 34.01 -75.14
C ASN A 61 9.36 32.72 -75.91
N PRO A 62 10.46 32.02 -75.60
CA PRO A 62 10.75 30.72 -76.21
C PRO A 62 9.61 29.73 -75.97
N LEU A 63 9.34 28.86 -76.95
CA LEU A 63 8.26 27.86 -76.88
C LEU A 63 8.44 26.83 -75.75
N GLY A 64 9.69 26.60 -75.30
CA GLY A 64 9.98 25.70 -74.18
C GLY A 64 9.53 24.24 -74.41
N GLY A 65 9.41 23.79 -75.65
CA GLY A 65 8.92 22.46 -76.01
C GLY A 65 9.21 22.09 -77.47
N THR A 66 8.81 20.87 -77.87
CA THR A 66 9.02 20.32 -79.21
C THR A 66 7.71 20.29 -79.99
N VAL A 67 7.73 20.71 -81.26
CA VAL A 67 6.55 20.74 -82.13
C VAL A 67 6.62 19.62 -83.15
N ASN A 68 5.59 18.78 -83.20
CA ASN A 68 5.44 17.72 -84.19
C ASN A 68 4.16 17.94 -85.01
N ASN A 69 4.26 17.83 -86.33
CA ASN A 69 3.14 18.03 -87.26
C ASN A 69 2.71 16.69 -87.86
N HIS A 70 1.42 16.38 -87.79
CA HIS A 70 0.84 15.08 -88.19
C HIS A 70 -0.16 15.20 -89.35
N GLY A 71 -0.03 16.24 -90.18
CA GLY A 71 -0.87 16.48 -91.35
C GLY A 71 -2.17 17.20 -91.02
N THR A 72 -3.08 16.60 -90.22
CA THR A 72 -4.37 17.21 -89.84
C THR A 72 -4.37 17.87 -88.46
N TYR A 73 -3.31 17.68 -87.68
CA TYR A 73 -3.11 18.31 -86.38
C TYR A 73 -1.62 18.51 -86.09
N SER A 74 -1.32 19.35 -85.10
CA SER A 74 0.03 19.64 -84.60
C SER A 74 0.07 19.53 -83.09
N THR A 75 1.14 18.97 -82.54
CA THR A 75 1.33 18.79 -81.10
C THR A 75 2.54 19.56 -80.61
N LEU A 76 2.38 20.33 -79.53
CA LEU A 76 3.48 20.94 -78.77
C LEU A 76 3.68 20.14 -77.47
N THR A 77 4.84 19.50 -77.34
CA THR A 77 5.21 18.64 -76.21
C THR A 77 6.27 19.31 -75.33
N MET A 78 5.95 19.48 -74.04
CA MET A 78 6.84 20.00 -73.00
C MET A 78 7.19 18.85 -72.05
N ASN A 79 8.46 18.42 -72.02
CA ASN A 79 8.90 17.30 -71.19
C ASN A 79 10.35 17.50 -70.69
N PRO A 80 10.57 17.77 -69.38
CA PRO A 80 9.56 18.05 -68.36
C PRO A 80 9.07 19.51 -68.45
N VAL A 81 7.84 19.74 -67.96
CA VAL A 81 7.33 21.09 -67.74
C VAL A 81 8.11 21.76 -66.60
N SER A 82 8.48 23.02 -66.79
CA SER A 82 9.20 23.84 -65.81
C SER A 82 8.60 25.24 -65.71
N VAL A 83 8.98 26.04 -64.71
CA VAL A 83 8.41 27.38 -64.45
C VAL A 83 8.39 28.31 -65.69
N VAL A 84 9.34 28.13 -66.63
CA VAL A 84 9.41 28.93 -67.86
C VAL A 84 8.33 28.58 -68.88
N ASN A 85 7.56 27.50 -68.69
CA ASN A 85 6.49 27.10 -69.59
C ASN A 85 5.15 27.81 -69.29
N SER A 86 5.08 28.66 -68.25
CA SER A 86 3.86 29.37 -67.82
C SER A 86 3.53 30.56 -68.72
N HIS A 87 2.93 30.29 -69.89
CA HIS A 87 2.66 31.28 -70.93
C HIS A 87 1.30 31.07 -71.61
N ASP A 88 0.85 32.09 -72.33
CA ASP A 88 -0.25 31.98 -73.29
C ASP A 88 0.31 31.46 -74.63
N TYR A 89 -0.07 30.24 -74.99
CA TYR A 89 0.34 29.60 -76.23
C TYR A 89 -0.71 29.83 -77.31
N LEU A 90 -0.27 30.31 -78.47
CA LEU A 90 -1.10 30.55 -79.63
C LEU A 90 -0.78 29.51 -80.71
N CYS A 91 -1.80 28.75 -81.12
CA CYS A 91 -1.73 27.96 -82.35
C CYS A 91 -2.36 28.76 -83.49
N THR A 92 -1.62 28.90 -84.58
CA THR A 92 -2.10 29.48 -85.84
C THR A 92 -2.20 28.38 -86.90
N VAL A 93 -3.38 28.22 -87.49
CA VAL A 93 -3.63 27.32 -88.62
C VAL A 93 -3.82 28.15 -89.88
N PHE A 94 -2.95 27.95 -90.87
CA PHE A 94 -3.12 28.52 -92.20
C PHE A 94 -3.70 27.46 -93.14
N CYS A 95 -4.81 27.79 -93.79
CA CYS A 95 -5.48 26.93 -94.75
C CYS A 95 -5.60 27.67 -96.08
N ASP A 96 -4.65 27.43 -97.00
CA ASP A 96 -4.53 28.02 -98.36
C ASP A 96 -5.59 29.07 -98.73
N LYS A 97 -6.69 28.63 -99.37
CA LYS A 97 -7.77 29.49 -99.91
C LYS A 97 -8.83 29.89 -98.89
N LYS A 98 -8.77 29.36 -97.66
CA LYS A 98 -9.78 29.57 -96.61
C LYS A 98 -9.30 30.53 -95.50
N GLY A 99 -8.07 31.02 -95.55
CA GLY A 99 -7.51 32.03 -94.64
C GLY A 99 -6.80 31.44 -93.41
N LYS A 100 -6.50 32.30 -92.43
CA LYS A 100 -5.85 31.94 -91.17
C LYS A 100 -6.86 31.94 -90.01
N LYS A 101 -6.71 31.00 -89.07
CA LYS A 101 -7.41 31.02 -87.78
C LYS A 101 -6.40 30.82 -86.65
N GLU A 102 -6.67 31.43 -85.51
CA GLU A 102 -5.82 31.35 -84.32
C GLU A 102 -6.68 31.03 -83.10
N LYS A 103 -6.15 30.21 -82.19
CA LYS A 103 -6.68 30.02 -80.83
C LYS A 103 -5.54 30.09 -79.84
N SER A 104 -5.83 30.62 -78.66
CA SER A 104 -4.91 30.64 -77.53
C SER A 104 -5.33 29.63 -76.45
N VAL A 105 -4.35 29.15 -75.71
CA VAL A 105 -4.53 28.39 -74.47
C VAL A 105 -3.55 28.92 -73.43
N LYS A 106 -4.06 29.22 -72.23
CA LYS A 106 -3.21 29.63 -71.10
C LYS A 106 -2.71 28.39 -70.37
N VAL A 107 -1.40 28.25 -70.22
CA VAL A 107 -0.79 27.22 -69.38
C VAL A 107 -0.41 27.84 -68.05
N GLU A 108 -1.01 27.37 -66.97
CA GLU A 108 -0.61 27.68 -65.60
C GLU A 108 0.06 26.48 -64.97
N LEU A 109 1.05 26.74 -64.12
CA LEU A 109 1.88 25.72 -63.54
C LEU A 109 1.69 25.66 -62.03
N TYR A 110 1.82 24.47 -61.48
CA TYR A 110 1.91 24.28 -60.04
C TYR A 110 2.92 23.18 -59.72
N SER A 111 3.46 23.21 -58.51
CA SER A 111 4.31 22.16 -57.97
C SER A 111 3.84 21.84 -56.55
N PHE A 112 3.55 20.56 -56.30
CA PHE A 112 3.22 20.05 -54.98
C PHE A 112 3.62 18.57 -54.84
N PRO A 113 4.93 18.29 -54.84
CA PRO A 113 5.44 16.97 -55.16
C PRO A 113 5.34 15.96 -54.01
N SER A 114 5.57 16.41 -52.77
CA SER A 114 5.70 15.54 -51.60
C SER A 114 4.78 15.96 -50.46
N ASP A 115 4.54 15.03 -49.54
CA ASP A 115 3.86 15.33 -48.28
C ASP A 115 4.74 16.23 -47.39
N PRO A 116 4.15 17.05 -46.50
CA PRO A 116 4.91 17.94 -45.62
C PRO A 116 5.88 17.18 -44.72
N ILE A 117 7.01 17.79 -44.36
CA ILE A 117 7.93 17.24 -43.38
C ILE A 117 7.64 17.90 -42.04
N ILE A 118 7.20 17.11 -41.06
CA ILE A 118 6.92 17.58 -39.70
C ILE A 118 8.06 17.19 -38.75
N GLU A 119 8.55 18.17 -38.00
CA GLU A 119 9.58 18.02 -36.98
C GLU A 119 9.08 18.60 -35.66
N ILE A 120 8.92 17.76 -34.63
CA ILE A 120 8.53 18.19 -33.29
C ILE A 120 9.75 18.18 -32.38
N SER A 121 10.13 19.36 -31.89
CA SER A 121 11.23 19.54 -30.95
C SER A 121 10.68 19.78 -29.54
N PRO A 122 10.78 18.81 -28.61
CA PRO A 122 10.37 19.02 -27.23
C PRO A 122 11.33 19.98 -26.52
N SER A 123 10.81 20.83 -25.65
CA SER A 123 11.62 21.69 -24.80
C SER A 123 12.49 20.84 -23.85
N SER A 124 13.74 21.27 -23.68
CA SER A 124 14.68 20.73 -22.68
C SER A 124 14.35 21.16 -21.24
N VAL A 125 13.28 21.96 -21.05
CA VAL A 125 12.86 22.55 -19.77
C VAL A 125 11.40 22.19 -19.46
N ALA A 126 11.11 21.92 -18.18
CA ALA A 126 9.78 21.66 -17.62
C ALA A 126 8.73 22.72 -18.02
N GLY A 127 7.59 22.28 -18.55
CA GLY A 127 6.53 23.21 -18.98
C GLY A 127 6.98 24.18 -20.10
N GLY A 128 8.13 23.90 -20.72
CA GLY A 128 8.61 24.68 -21.84
C GLY A 128 7.82 24.36 -23.10
N THR A 129 7.89 25.30 -24.04
CA THR A 129 7.11 25.22 -25.27
C THR A 129 7.61 24.09 -26.16
N VAL A 130 6.69 23.27 -26.66
CA VAL A 130 6.98 22.37 -27.77
C VAL A 130 6.97 23.20 -29.04
N THR A 131 7.99 23.03 -29.88
CA THR A 131 8.08 23.70 -31.18
C THR A 131 7.82 22.70 -32.28
N VAL A 132 6.80 22.97 -33.08
CA VAL A 132 6.42 22.20 -34.27
C VAL A 132 6.90 22.96 -35.49
N ILE A 133 7.69 22.30 -36.32
CA ILE A 133 8.17 22.84 -37.59
C ILE A 133 7.55 21.99 -38.70
N CYS A 134 6.87 22.64 -39.64
CA CYS A 134 6.34 21.99 -40.83
C CYS A 134 6.97 22.61 -42.08
N LYS A 135 7.63 21.77 -42.89
CA LYS A 135 8.34 22.16 -44.12
C LYS A 135 7.65 21.56 -45.34
N ILE A 136 7.34 22.38 -46.34
CA ILE A 136 6.66 21.97 -47.56
C ILE A 136 7.63 22.18 -48.70
N PRO A 137 8.26 21.10 -49.22
CA PRO A 137 9.27 21.21 -50.25
C PRO A 137 8.65 21.52 -51.62
N ASP A 138 9.40 22.27 -52.41
CA ASP A 138 9.18 22.49 -53.84
C ASP A 138 7.76 22.96 -54.22
N VAL A 139 7.17 23.85 -53.43
CA VAL A 139 5.82 24.38 -53.69
C VAL A 139 5.85 25.55 -54.67
N TYR A 140 4.88 25.58 -55.59
CA TYR A 140 4.65 26.69 -56.51
C TYR A 140 3.19 26.69 -57.01
N PRO A 141 2.52 27.83 -57.20
CA PRO A 141 2.91 29.15 -56.69
C PRO A 141 2.65 29.23 -55.18
N SER A 142 3.59 29.78 -54.41
CA SER A 142 3.48 29.78 -52.95
C SER A 142 2.44 30.75 -52.41
N GLU A 143 2.05 31.79 -53.15
CA GLU A 143 1.00 32.75 -52.77
C GLU A 143 -0.37 32.11 -52.48
N HIS A 144 -0.64 30.95 -53.07
CA HIS A 144 -1.86 30.18 -52.87
C HIS A 144 -1.72 29.10 -51.80
N LEU A 145 -0.55 28.95 -51.16
CA LEU A 145 -0.35 27.92 -50.14
C LEU A 145 -1.08 28.28 -48.84
N GLU A 146 -1.90 27.35 -48.37
CA GLU A 146 -2.54 27.37 -47.06
C GLU A 146 -1.96 26.26 -46.20
N LEU A 147 -1.50 26.58 -44.99
CA LEU A 147 -0.98 25.64 -44.01
C LEU A 147 -1.80 25.64 -42.75
N ILE A 148 -2.25 24.46 -42.35
CA ILE A 148 -3.06 24.25 -41.14
C ILE A 148 -2.33 23.24 -40.25
N LEU A 149 -1.89 23.69 -39.09
CA LEU A 149 -1.39 22.83 -38.02
C LEU A 149 -2.55 22.47 -37.10
N LYS A 150 -2.78 21.17 -36.90
CA LYS A 150 -3.84 20.63 -36.05
C LYS A 150 -3.27 19.73 -34.96
N LYS A 151 -3.93 19.70 -33.80
CA LYS A 151 -3.80 18.68 -32.76
C LYS A 151 -5.09 17.87 -32.78
N GLU A 152 -5.01 16.65 -33.27
CA GLU A 152 -6.20 15.86 -33.67
C GLU A 152 -7.10 16.70 -34.60
N GLU A 153 -8.33 17.01 -34.17
CA GLU A 153 -9.27 17.83 -34.93
C GLU A 153 -9.17 19.34 -34.63
N HIS A 154 -8.42 19.73 -33.60
CA HIS A 154 -8.33 21.13 -33.16
C HIS A 154 -7.24 21.89 -33.93
N VAL A 155 -7.59 23.01 -34.55
CA VAL A 155 -6.63 23.85 -35.27
C VAL A 155 -5.77 24.63 -34.26
N LEU A 156 -4.46 24.39 -34.28
CA LEU A 156 -3.48 25.10 -33.45
C LEU A 156 -3.02 26.41 -34.11
N HIS A 157 -2.76 26.35 -35.41
CA HIS A 157 -2.26 27.49 -36.17
C HIS A 157 -2.61 27.36 -37.64
N GLU A 158 -2.89 28.50 -38.27
CA GLU A 158 -3.18 28.59 -39.69
C GLU A 158 -2.34 29.71 -40.30
N LYS A 159 -1.64 29.40 -41.39
CA LYS A 159 -0.75 30.33 -42.08
C LYS A 159 -1.05 30.31 -43.57
N HIS A 160 -1.29 31.52 -44.09
CA HIS A 160 -1.44 31.78 -45.51
C HIS A 160 -0.21 32.56 -46.01
N PHE A 161 0.21 32.31 -47.25
CA PHE A 161 1.37 32.93 -47.88
C PHE A 161 0.99 34.01 -48.89
N TYR A 162 -0.16 34.69 -48.70
CA TYR A 162 -0.60 35.77 -49.59
C TYR A 162 0.49 36.84 -49.80
N GLY A 163 0.76 37.20 -51.06
CA GLY A 163 1.75 38.21 -51.44
C GLY A 163 3.20 37.71 -51.50
N ASP A 164 3.39 36.40 -51.58
CA ASP A 164 4.70 35.78 -51.79
C ASP A 164 5.03 35.70 -53.29
N ASP A 165 5.83 36.65 -53.78
CA ASP A 165 6.17 36.82 -55.21
C ASP A 165 7.24 35.82 -55.71
N SER A 166 7.39 34.66 -55.06
CA SER A 166 8.35 33.63 -55.45
C SER A 166 8.07 33.13 -56.87
N THR A 167 9.07 33.27 -57.75
CA THR A 167 8.97 32.89 -59.17
C THR A 167 9.42 31.45 -59.44
N ASN A 168 9.96 30.76 -58.44
CA ASN A 168 10.50 29.40 -58.52
C ASN A 168 9.86 28.49 -57.46
N THR A 169 10.08 27.18 -57.60
CA THR A 169 9.75 26.20 -56.57
C THR A 169 10.61 26.42 -55.32
N GLU A 170 9.98 26.61 -54.16
CA GLU A 170 10.68 26.87 -52.89
C GLU A 170 10.18 25.95 -51.77
N THR A 171 11.01 25.78 -50.74
CA THR A 171 10.55 25.11 -49.50
C THR A 171 9.97 26.16 -48.55
N LYS A 172 8.67 26.08 -48.26
CA LYS A 172 8.02 26.98 -47.29
C LYS A 172 7.97 26.29 -45.92
N THR A 173 8.29 27.05 -44.86
CA THR A 173 8.38 26.52 -43.49
C THR A 173 7.50 27.32 -42.55
N VAL A 174 6.77 26.63 -41.68
CA VAL A 174 6.00 27.21 -40.57
C VAL A 174 6.48 26.64 -39.26
N THR A 175 6.71 27.53 -38.30
CA THR A 175 7.12 27.19 -36.94
C THR A 175 6.07 27.68 -35.96
N TYR A 176 5.56 26.78 -35.11
CA TYR A 176 4.59 27.10 -34.08
C TYR A 176 5.02 26.52 -32.73
N SER A 177 4.94 27.34 -31.67
CA SER A 177 5.35 26.94 -30.33
C SER A 177 4.19 27.10 -29.34
N PHE A 178 3.91 26.06 -28.56
CA PHE A 178 2.85 26.08 -27.53
C PHE A 178 3.27 25.27 -26.29
N ILE A 179 2.62 25.52 -25.15
CA ILE A 179 2.84 24.74 -23.92
C ILE A 179 1.87 23.56 -23.93
N PRO A 180 2.34 22.30 -23.98
CA PRO A 180 1.45 21.13 -24.01
C PRO A 180 0.83 20.85 -22.64
N MET A 181 -0.40 20.36 -22.61
CA MET A 181 -1.03 19.81 -21.40
C MET A 181 -0.75 18.30 -21.26
N ALA A 182 -0.96 17.73 -20.07
CA ALA A 182 -0.77 16.30 -19.84
C ALA A 182 -1.63 15.42 -20.77
N GLU A 183 -2.86 15.88 -21.03
CA GLU A 183 -3.80 15.26 -21.97
C GLU A 183 -3.38 15.36 -23.44
N ASP A 184 -2.41 16.21 -23.78
CA ASP A 184 -1.97 16.40 -25.17
C ASP A 184 -0.92 15.38 -25.59
N ILE A 185 -0.32 14.69 -24.64
CA ILE A 185 0.79 13.78 -24.88
C ILE A 185 0.27 12.51 -25.57
N GLY A 186 0.97 12.08 -26.62
CA GLY A 186 0.55 10.96 -27.45
C GLY A 186 -0.54 11.30 -28.47
N LYS A 187 -1.17 12.48 -28.38
CA LYS A 187 -2.05 13.00 -29.43
C LYS A 187 -1.26 13.31 -30.70
N GLU A 188 -1.95 13.25 -31.83
CA GLU A 188 -1.34 13.42 -33.14
C GLU A 188 -1.34 14.89 -33.57
N ILE A 189 -0.15 15.43 -33.86
CA ILE A 189 0.01 16.73 -34.48
C ILE A 189 0.07 16.52 -35.99
N THR A 190 -0.83 17.17 -36.71
CA THR A 190 -1.01 17.03 -38.15
C THR A 190 -0.69 18.35 -38.83
N CYS A 191 0.18 18.32 -39.83
CA CYS A 191 0.38 19.42 -40.75
C CYS A 191 -0.35 19.13 -42.05
N VAL A 192 -1.34 19.98 -42.36
CA VAL A 192 -2.14 19.92 -43.58
C VAL A 192 -1.73 21.07 -44.47
N ALA A 193 -1.24 20.75 -45.66
CA ALA A 193 -0.91 21.71 -46.70
C ALA A 193 -1.92 21.64 -47.82
N LYS A 194 -2.52 22.77 -48.16
CA LYS A 194 -3.49 22.91 -49.24
C LYS A 194 -2.97 23.90 -50.26
N LEU A 195 -3.07 23.52 -51.52
CA LEU A 195 -2.77 24.40 -52.64
C LEU A 195 -4.04 24.59 -53.48
N PRO A 196 -4.93 25.52 -53.10
CA PRO A 196 -6.04 25.95 -53.94
C PRO A 196 -5.53 26.60 -55.23
N VAL A 197 -5.44 25.81 -56.29
CA VAL A 197 -5.11 26.34 -57.62
C VAL A 197 -6.41 26.79 -58.30
N PRO A 198 -6.54 28.08 -58.68
CA PRO A 198 -7.73 28.58 -59.37
C PRO A 198 -7.99 27.81 -60.68
N TYR A 199 -9.26 27.58 -61.02
CA TYR A 199 -9.71 26.94 -62.27
C TYR A 199 -9.35 25.45 -62.44
N MET A 200 -8.96 24.75 -61.38
CA MET A 200 -9.09 23.29 -61.35
C MET A 200 -10.55 22.91 -61.07
N ASP A 201 -11.16 22.10 -61.93
CA ASP A 201 -12.52 21.56 -61.77
C ASP A 201 -12.65 20.54 -60.61
N PHE A 202 -11.70 20.50 -59.68
CA PHE A 202 -11.56 19.50 -58.62
C PHE A 202 -11.18 20.11 -57.27
N LYS A 203 -11.38 19.32 -56.20
CA LYS A 203 -10.99 19.64 -54.82
C LYS A 203 -9.53 20.14 -54.76
N PRO A 204 -9.21 21.13 -53.91
CA PRO A 204 -7.84 21.62 -53.75
C PRO A 204 -6.90 20.45 -53.45
N LYS A 205 -5.69 20.47 -54.03
CA LYS A 205 -4.69 19.45 -53.71
C LYS A 205 -4.30 19.62 -52.24
N GLU A 206 -4.46 18.55 -51.48
CA GLU A 206 -4.17 18.50 -50.06
C GLU A 206 -3.10 17.43 -49.80
N ARG A 207 -2.12 17.78 -48.96
CA ARG A 207 -1.07 16.88 -48.50
C ARG A 207 -0.99 16.92 -46.99
N VAL A 208 -0.81 15.78 -46.37
CA VAL A 208 -0.95 15.62 -44.92
C VAL A 208 0.19 14.79 -44.38
N SER A 209 0.81 15.28 -43.31
CA SER A 209 1.77 14.52 -42.51
C SER A 209 1.47 14.68 -41.04
N SER A 210 1.64 13.59 -40.29
CA SER A 210 1.30 13.55 -38.87
C SER A 210 2.41 12.93 -38.03
N GLN A 211 2.53 13.40 -36.79
CA GLN A 211 3.48 12.87 -35.81
C GLN A 211 2.90 12.97 -34.40
N LYS A 212 3.09 11.93 -33.59
CA LYS A 212 2.64 11.93 -32.19
C LYS A 212 3.48 12.89 -31.34
N LEU A 213 2.80 13.65 -30.49
CA LEU A 213 3.42 14.56 -29.55
C LEU A 213 4.12 13.79 -28.43
N ASN A 214 5.46 13.80 -28.44
CA ASN A 214 6.28 13.26 -27.36
C ASN A 214 6.91 14.43 -26.58
N ALA A 215 6.29 14.82 -25.46
CA ALA A 215 6.75 15.92 -24.62
C ALA A 215 7.23 15.43 -23.25
N ASN A 216 8.16 16.19 -22.66
CA ASN A 216 8.64 15.95 -21.30
C ASN A 216 7.59 16.45 -20.29
N PHE A 217 7.20 15.60 -19.35
CA PHE A 217 6.27 15.94 -18.27
C PHE A 217 6.70 15.30 -16.95
N GLY A 218 6.47 16.06 -15.87
CA GLY A 218 6.82 15.62 -14.53
C GLY A 218 5.92 14.51 -14.01
N PRO A 219 6.20 13.97 -12.82
CA PRO A 219 5.38 12.95 -12.19
C PRO A 219 3.94 13.43 -11.99
N GLN A 220 2.99 12.56 -12.33
CA GLN A 220 1.56 12.73 -12.05
C GLN A 220 0.93 11.37 -11.69
N ASN A 221 -0.20 11.41 -10.97
CA ASN A 221 -0.95 10.22 -10.56
C ASN A 221 -0.10 9.23 -9.75
N THR A 222 0.79 9.75 -8.89
CA THR A 222 1.65 8.87 -8.08
C THR A 222 0.82 8.11 -7.06
N ILE A 223 0.88 6.78 -7.14
CA ILE A 223 0.15 5.85 -6.25
C ILE A 223 1.09 4.80 -5.67
N ILE A 224 0.76 4.33 -4.46
CA ILE A 224 1.43 3.21 -3.82
C ILE A 224 0.45 2.03 -3.78
N THR A 225 0.93 0.87 -4.24
CA THR A 225 0.19 -0.39 -4.16
C THR A 225 0.93 -1.34 -3.22
N ALA A 226 0.21 -1.85 -2.21
CA ALA A 226 0.71 -2.84 -1.27
C ALA A 226 0.15 -4.21 -1.64
N SER A 227 1.02 -5.22 -1.71
CA SER A 227 0.63 -6.62 -1.96
C SER A 227 1.09 -7.47 -0.78
N PRO A 228 0.20 -8.30 -0.17
CA PRO A 228 -1.22 -8.53 -0.50
C PRO A 228 -2.22 -7.43 -0.08
N GLY A 229 -1.82 -6.47 0.74
CA GLY A 229 -2.69 -5.37 1.16
C GLY A 229 -1.99 -4.46 2.18
N ASN A 230 -2.75 -3.55 2.80
CA ASN A 230 -2.22 -2.58 3.76
C ASN A 230 -2.22 -3.11 5.21
N SER A 231 -2.87 -4.25 5.45
CA SER A 231 -2.91 -4.92 6.75
C SER A 231 -2.47 -6.36 6.58
N LEU A 232 -1.41 -6.77 7.29
CA LEU A 232 -0.76 -8.07 7.13
C LEU A 232 -0.50 -8.71 8.49
N MET A 233 -0.26 -10.01 8.49
CA MET A 233 0.14 -10.72 9.71
C MET A 233 1.66 -10.63 9.90
N GLU A 234 2.11 -10.70 11.15
CA GLU A 234 3.54 -10.82 11.47
C GLU A 234 4.16 -12.03 10.76
N GLY A 235 5.33 -11.84 10.15
CA GLY A 235 6.04 -12.85 9.36
C GLY A 235 5.68 -12.87 7.88
N ASP A 236 4.59 -12.22 7.46
CA ASP A 236 4.21 -12.13 6.05
C ASP A 236 5.23 -11.34 5.23
N SER A 237 5.28 -11.61 3.93
CA SER A 237 6.07 -10.84 2.98
C SER A 237 5.26 -9.68 2.41
N LEU A 238 5.73 -8.45 2.61
CA LEU A 238 5.13 -7.22 2.11
C LEU A 238 5.92 -6.69 0.91
N LYS A 239 5.21 -6.35 -0.17
CA LYS A 239 5.78 -5.65 -1.32
C LYS A 239 5.02 -4.35 -1.58
N LEU A 240 5.70 -3.22 -1.43
CA LEU A 240 5.19 -1.89 -1.79
C LEU A 240 5.74 -1.49 -3.15
N THR A 241 4.84 -1.16 -4.08
CA THR A 241 5.20 -0.71 -5.44
C THR A 241 4.69 0.71 -5.65
N CYS A 242 5.58 1.62 -6.01
CA CYS A 242 5.25 3.00 -6.34
C CYS A 242 5.16 3.14 -7.86
N ALA A 243 4.00 3.60 -8.33
CA ALA A 243 3.72 3.82 -9.74
C ALA A 243 3.35 5.29 -9.96
N THR A 244 3.82 5.85 -11.07
CA THR A 244 3.69 7.27 -11.41
C THR A 244 3.82 7.40 -12.93
N GLU A 245 3.12 8.37 -13.51
CA GLU A 245 3.22 8.69 -14.93
C GLU A 245 4.22 9.83 -15.10
N SER A 246 5.31 9.62 -15.84
CA SER A 246 6.29 10.68 -16.13
C SER A 246 7.12 10.34 -17.36
N ASN A 247 7.54 11.36 -18.10
CA ASN A 247 8.46 11.25 -19.23
C ASN A 247 9.52 12.36 -19.16
N PRO A 248 10.82 12.03 -19.10
CA PRO A 248 11.42 10.70 -19.04
C PRO A 248 11.14 9.97 -17.70
N PRO A 249 11.49 8.68 -17.55
CA PRO A 249 11.29 7.95 -16.30
C PRO A 249 11.89 8.69 -15.09
N PRO A 250 11.15 8.80 -13.97
CA PRO A 250 11.60 9.57 -12.82
C PRO A 250 12.47 8.74 -11.87
N GLN A 251 13.15 9.41 -10.94
CA GLN A 251 13.81 8.76 -9.81
C GLN A 251 12.82 8.60 -8.65
N ILE A 252 12.79 7.41 -8.05
CA ILE A 252 11.90 7.06 -6.95
C ILE A 252 12.73 6.81 -5.69
N VAL A 253 12.31 7.42 -4.58
CA VAL A 253 12.94 7.29 -3.26
C VAL A 253 11.87 6.91 -2.24
N TRP A 254 12.09 5.80 -1.55
CA TRP A 254 11.25 5.38 -0.43
C TRP A 254 11.75 5.93 0.89
N ARG A 255 10.81 6.40 1.68
CA ARG A 255 11.01 6.90 3.04
C ARG A 255 9.98 6.28 3.97
N LYS A 256 10.34 6.15 5.24
CA LYS A 256 9.41 5.77 6.32
C LYS A 256 9.40 6.86 7.38
N HIS A 257 8.21 7.23 7.82
CA HIS A 257 8.03 8.09 8.98
C HIS A 257 8.21 7.24 10.26
N LEU A 258 9.16 7.64 11.09
CA LEU A 258 9.43 7.00 12.37
C LEU A 258 8.56 7.62 13.48
N ALA A 259 8.44 6.90 14.60
CA ALA A 259 7.61 7.34 15.74
C ALA A 259 8.11 8.63 16.41
N ASP A 260 9.36 9.02 16.19
CA ASP A 260 9.99 10.27 16.64
C ASP A 260 9.87 11.41 15.60
N GLU A 261 8.95 11.28 14.64
CA GLU A 261 8.76 12.15 13.47
C GLU A 261 9.96 12.21 12.51
N SER A 262 11.03 11.45 12.75
CA SER A 262 12.18 11.41 11.86
C SER A 262 11.87 10.61 10.58
N ILE A 263 12.61 10.94 9.51
CA ILE A 263 12.39 10.33 8.20
C ILE A 263 13.58 9.40 7.89
N GLN A 264 13.30 8.11 7.83
CA GLN A 264 14.30 7.11 7.44
C GLN A 264 14.31 6.91 5.92
N HIS A 265 15.48 7.01 5.31
CA HIS A 265 15.69 6.63 3.91
C HIS A 265 15.82 5.11 3.77
N LEU A 266 15.00 4.49 2.92
CA LEU A 266 14.97 3.04 2.75
C LEU A 266 15.70 2.56 1.49
N ILE A 267 15.20 2.94 0.31
CA ILE A 267 15.75 2.48 -0.97
C ILE A 267 15.46 3.47 -2.10
N LYS A 268 16.32 3.47 -3.12
CA LYS A 268 16.09 4.15 -4.40
C LYS A 268 15.67 3.15 -5.47
N ASN A 269 14.44 2.65 -5.39
CA ASN A 269 13.89 1.68 -6.33
C ASN A 269 12.36 1.84 -6.42
N ASN A 270 11.74 1.36 -7.51
CA ASN A 270 10.28 1.40 -7.67
C ASN A 270 9.54 0.47 -6.69
N VAL A 271 10.23 -0.56 -6.19
CA VAL A 271 9.69 -1.57 -5.28
C VAL A 271 10.49 -1.61 -3.99
N LEU A 272 9.79 -1.57 -2.85
CA LEU A 272 10.29 -1.88 -1.52
C LEU A 272 9.75 -3.25 -1.08
N SER A 273 10.64 -4.15 -0.68
CA SER A 273 10.30 -5.51 -0.26
C SER A 273 10.71 -5.75 1.19
N ILE A 274 9.77 -6.22 2.00
CA ILE A 274 9.98 -6.60 3.40
C ILE A 274 9.61 -8.10 3.48
N PRO A 275 10.59 -9.02 3.47
CA PRO A 275 10.31 -10.46 3.37
C PRO A 275 9.67 -11.04 4.64
N HIS A 276 10.01 -10.49 5.81
CA HIS A 276 9.49 -10.90 7.10
C HIS A 276 9.03 -9.67 7.88
N ALA A 277 7.74 -9.37 7.78
CA ALA A 277 7.11 -8.24 8.45
C ALA A 277 7.16 -8.38 9.98
N ARG A 278 7.64 -7.35 10.69
CA ARG A 278 7.62 -7.25 12.15
C ARG A 278 6.66 -6.16 12.62
N PHE A 279 6.24 -6.17 13.89
CA PHE A 279 5.39 -5.08 14.41
C PHE A 279 6.01 -3.69 14.24
N SER A 280 7.34 -3.57 14.37
CA SER A 280 8.10 -2.33 14.13
C SER A 280 8.05 -1.82 12.69
N ASP A 281 7.72 -2.68 11.73
CA ASP A 281 7.59 -2.28 10.32
C ASP A 281 6.27 -1.55 10.07
N SER A 282 5.32 -1.56 11.00
CA SER A 282 4.11 -0.73 10.90
C SER A 282 4.45 0.76 10.84
N GLY A 283 3.62 1.54 10.15
CA GLY A 283 3.73 2.99 10.07
C GLY A 283 3.51 3.55 8.66
N LEU A 284 3.77 4.85 8.52
CA LEU A 284 3.54 5.60 7.29
C LEU A 284 4.75 5.50 6.35
N TYR A 285 4.55 4.88 5.20
CA TYR A 285 5.52 4.82 4.11
C TYR A 285 5.24 5.91 3.10
N ILE A 286 6.31 6.55 2.62
CA ILE A 286 6.27 7.69 1.71
C ILE A 286 7.10 7.33 0.48
N CYS A 287 6.48 7.41 -0.70
CA CYS A 287 7.17 7.37 -1.98
C CYS A 287 7.36 8.81 -2.47
N GLU A 288 8.61 9.23 -2.66
CA GLU A 288 8.96 10.51 -3.25
C GLU A 288 9.50 10.28 -4.66
N VAL A 289 8.87 10.93 -5.64
CA VAL A 289 9.21 10.81 -7.05
C VAL A 289 9.73 12.14 -7.56
N ILE A 290 10.88 12.13 -8.24
CA ILE A 290 11.47 13.32 -8.87
C ILE A 290 11.82 13.05 -10.33
N ASN A 291 11.36 13.92 -11.23
CA ASN A 291 11.85 13.94 -12.61
C ASN A 291 12.90 15.05 -12.73
N LEU A 292 14.14 14.68 -13.06
CA LEU A 292 15.29 15.59 -13.11
C LEU A 292 15.25 16.55 -14.30
N VAL A 293 14.57 16.18 -15.40
CA VAL A 293 14.43 17.05 -16.58
C VAL A 293 13.39 18.12 -16.31
N THR A 294 12.27 17.74 -15.67
CA THR A 294 11.22 18.70 -15.36
C THR A 294 11.40 19.39 -14.01
N ASN A 295 12.36 18.96 -13.19
CA ASN A 295 12.54 19.40 -11.80
C ASN A 295 11.22 19.43 -10.99
N ARG A 296 10.32 18.48 -11.27
CA ARG A 296 9.03 18.34 -10.60
C ARG A 296 9.06 17.13 -9.70
N THR A 297 8.43 17.27 -8.54
CA THR A 297 8.29 16.23 -7.54
C THR A 297 6.83 15.95 -7.24
N GLU A 298 6.54 14.69 -6.92
CA GLU A 298 5.24 14.27 -6.38
C GLU A 298 5.48 13.23 -5.28
N THR A 299 4.61 13.20 -4.29
CA THR A 299 4.71 12.28 -3.17
C THR A 299 3.40 11.52 -2.98
N ALA A 300 3.51 10.24 -2.61
CA ALA A 300 2.39 9.41 -2.20
C ALA A 300 2.69 8.77 -0.85
N THR A 301 1.64 8.51 -0.06
CA THR A 301 1.76 7.91 1.26
C THR A 301 0.84 6.70 1.42
N VAL A 302 1.27 5.71 2.20
CA VAL A 302 0.46 4.54 2.57
C VAL A 302 0.75 4.18 4.03
N ASP A 303 -0.31 3.91 4.80
CA ASP A 303 -0.20 3.40 6.16
C ASP A 303 -0.24 1.87 6.14
N ILE A 304 0.78 1.25 6.70
CA ILE A 304 0.93 -0.19 6.79
C ILE A 304 0.78 -0.62 8.24
N VAL A 305 -0.12 -1.58 8.47
CA VAL A 305 -0.41 -2.11 9.80
C VAL A 305 -0.09 -3.59 9.84
N ILE A 306 0.91 -3.98 10.62
CA ILE A 306 1.26 -5.38 10.83
C ILE A 306 0.63 -5.83 12.14
N GLN A 307 -0.16 -6.89 12.06
CA GLN A 307 -1.01 -7.42 13.12
C GLN A 307 -0.59 -8.85 13.46
N GLY A 308 -0.89 -9.33 14.65
CA GLY A 308 -0.43 -10.67 15.04
C GLY A 308 -0.85 -11.05 16.44
N ALA A 309 -0.71 -12.34 16.74
CA ALA A 309 -0.89 -12.84 18.10
C ALA A 309 0.22 -12.32 19.02
N PRO A 310 -0.01 -12.24 20.34
CA PRO A 310 0.99 -11.71 21.26
C PRO A 310 2.19 -12.66 21.41
N VAL A 311 3.39 -12.08 21.44
CA VAL A 311 4.63 -12.81 21.74
C VAL A 311 5.19 -12.27 23.04
N ILE A 312 5.31 -13.12 24.06
CA ILE A 312 5.87 -12.73 25.36
C ILE A 312 7.38 -12.51 25.18
N THR A 313 7.81 -11.26 25.39
CA THR A 313 9.21 -10.84 25.25
C THR A 313 9.96 -10.90 26.55
N GLU A 314 9.28 -10.68 27.68
CA GLU A 314 9.88 -10.67 29.00
C GLU A 314 8.95 -11.34 30.02
N LEU A 315 9.53 -12.22 30.84
CA LEU A 315 8.93 -12.72 32.07
C LEU A 315 10.02 -12.84 33.12
N SER A 316 9.98 -11.98 34.13
CA SER A 316 11.05 -11.83 35.12
C SER A 316 10.50 -11.70 36.54
N ILE A 317 11.34 -12.08 37.51
CA ILE A 317 11.07 -11.91 38.94
C ILE A 317 12.17 -11.02 39.50
N GLU A 318 11.82 -9.90 40.11
CA GLU A 318 12.75 -9.05 40.85
C GLU A 318 12.53 -9.21 42.36
N PRO A 319 13.61 -9.26 43.18
CA PRO A 319 15.01 -9.10 42.80
C PRO A 319 15.65 -10.37 42.21
N SER A 320 15.11 -11.56 42.48
CA SER A 320 15.61 -12.81 41.91
C SER A 320 14.56 -13.93 41.99
N THR A 321 14.78 -15.05 41.30
CA THR A 321 13.90 -16.23 41.36
C THR A 321 13.96 -16.97 42.71
N THR A 322 14.96 -16.70 43.54
CA THR A 322 15.13 -17.29 44.88
C THR A 322 15.15 -16.18 45.93
N VAL A 323 14.19 -16.19 46.84
CA VAL A 323 13.98 -15.12 47.83
C VAL A 323 13.75 -15.71 49.21
N GLN A 324 14.06 -14.94 50.24
CA GLN A 324 13.78 -15.34 51.62
C GLN A 324 12.37 -14.94 52.04
N GLU A 325 11.78 -15.73 52.93
CA GLU A 325 10.49 -15.40 53.53
C GLU A 325 10.51 -13.99 54.16
N GLY A 326 9.52 -13.17 53.82
CA GLY A 326 9.39 -11.79 54.28
C GLY A 326 9.90 -10.74 53.28
N GLU A 327 10.60 -11.13 52.21
CA GLU A 327 11.04 -10.20 51.16
C GLU A 327 9.88 -9.73 50.25
N ASN A 328 10.07 -8.60 49.57
CA ASN A 328 9.12 -8.09 48.59
C ASN A 328 9.54 -8.51 47.19
N VAL A 329 8.60 -9.09 46.44
CA VAL A 329 8.86 -9.62 45.10
C VAL A 329 7.92 -8.99 44.08
N SER A 330 8.44 -8.66 42.90
CA SER A 330 7.63 -8.29 41.74
C SER A 330 7.82 -9.33 40.63
N ILE A 331 6.72 -9.73 40.00
CA ILE A 331 6.73 -10.57 38.80
C ILE A 331 6.25 -9.69 37.65
N GLN A 332 7.11 -9.46 36.67
CA GLN A 332 6.83 -8.61 35.51
C GLN A 332 6.72 -9.46 34.25
N CYS A 333 5.72 -9.14 33.42
CA CYS A 333 5.51 -9.76 32.12
C CYS A 333 5.21 -8.69 31.06
N SER A 334 5.94 -8.75 29.95
CA SER A 334 5.71 -7.91 28.77
C SER A 334 5.56 -8.77 27.52
N ALA A 335 4.70 -8.31 26.59
CA ALA A 335 4.44 -8.98 25.33
C ALA A 335 4.31 -7.96 24.20
N GLU A 336 4.90 -8.26 23.06
CA GLU A 336 4.75 -7.50 21.83
C GLU A 336 3.56 -8.04 21.03
N SER A 337 2.64 -7.17 20.63
CA SER A 337 1.50 -7.55 19.79
C SER A 337 0.79 -6.33 19.22
N ASN A 338 0.16 -6.50 18.06
CA ASN A 338 -0.78 -5.53 17.50
C ASN A 338 -2.09 -6.22 17.10
N PRO A 339 -3.24 -5.89 17.69
CA PRO A 339 -3.48 -4.86 18.72
C PRO A 339 -2.90 -5.23 20.09
N PRO A 340 -2.73 -4.25 21.02
CA PRO A 340 -2.17 -4.47 22.35
C PRO A 340 -2.85 -5.63 23.10
N PRO A 341 -2.09 -6.44 23.87
CA PRO A 341 -2.63 -7.65 24.48
C PRO A 341 -3.19 -7.36 25.88
N LYS A 342 -4.16 -8.17 26.30
CA LYS A 342 -4.57 -8.28 27.70
C LYS A 342 -3.62 -9.25 28.40
N ILE A 343 -2.86 -8.75 29.38
CA ILE A 343 -1.91 -9.56 30.16
C ILE A 343 -2.57 -10.01 31.47
N ILE A 344 -2.46 -11.30 31.76
CA ILE A 344 -3.00 -11.96 32.96
C ILE A 344 -1.89 -12.76 33.63
N LEU A 345 -1.56 -12.41 34.87
CA LEU A 345 -0.63 -13.15 35.72
C LEU A 345 -1.40 -14.03 36.70
N ARG A 346 -1.08 -15.32 36.74
CA ARG A 346 -1.74 -16.30 37.63
C ARG A 346 -0.76 -17.34 38.17
N ARG A 347 -1.14 -18.01 39.27
CA ARG A 347 -0.42 -19.20 39.73
C ARG A 347 -0.73 -20.38 38.81
N LYS A 348 0.29 -21.19 38.55
CA LYS A 348 0.12 -22.47 37.89
C LYS A 348 -0.55 -23.43 38.87
N SER A 349 -1.82 -23.76 38.61
CA SER A 349 -2.59 -24.80 39.31
C SER A 349 -3.17 -25.75 38.28
N ASP A 350 -3.30 -27.03 38.63
CA ASP A 350 -3.98 -28.05 37.80
C ASP A 350 -5.51 -27.85 37.75
N SER A 351 -6.05 -26.94 38.57
CA SER A 351 -7.46 -26.55 38.60
C SER A 351 -7.70 -25.24 37.84
N ALA A 352 -8.60 -25.26 36.85
CA ALA A 352 -8.91 -24.15 35.95
C ALA A 352 -9.55 -22.91 36.61
N ASP A 353 -9.94 -22.99 37.89
CA ASP A 353 -10.63 -21.93 38.61
C ASP A 353 -9.75 -21.34 39.72
N MET A 354 -8.89 -20.38 39.35
CA MET A 354 -8.38 -19.37 40.29
C MET A 354 -8.54 -17.99 39.67
N GLU A 355 -9.07 -17.06 40.47
CA GLU A 355 -9.18 -15.66 40.07
C GLU A 355 -7.79 -15.07 39.75
N PRO A 356 -7.69 -14.18 38.75
CA PRO A 356 -6.46 -13.46 38.43
C PRO A 356 -5.93 -12.72 39.67
N PHE A 357 -4.65 -12.91 40.00
CA PHE A 357 -4.01 -12.14 41.09
C PHE A 357 -3.88 -10.66 40.71
N SER A 358 -3.70 -10.36 39.41
CA SER A 358 -3.74 -9.01 38.87
C SER A 358 -4.18 -9.02 37.40
N ALA A 359 -5.00 -8.04 37.02
CA ALA A 359 -5.20 -7.64 35.63
C ALA A 359 -4.13 -6.59 35.30
N GLY A 360 -2.91 -7.03 34.97
CA GLY A 360 -1.80 -6.12 34.69
C GLY A 360 -0.49 -6.82 34.39
N SER A 361 0.46 -6.07 33.83
CA SER A 361 1.80 -6.53 33.46
C SER A 361 2.71 -6.83 34.64
N ILE A 362 2.32 -6.43 35.86
CA ILE A 362 3.14 -6.58 37.07
C ILE A 362 2.28 -7.13 38.20
N LEU A 363 2.80 -8.15 38.90
CA LEU A 363 2.24 -8.70 40.13
C LEU A 363 3.19 -8.41 41.29
N LEU A 364 2.69 -7.70 42.31
CA LEU A 364 3.45 -7.37 43.51
C LEU A 364 3.08 -8.31 44.65
N LEU A 365 4.07 -8.98 45.23
CA LEU A 365 3.96 -9.86 46.38
C LEU A 365 4.76 -9.25 47.56
N PRO A 366 4.13 -8.39 48.38
CA PRO A 366 4.78 -7.85 49.56
C PRO A 366 4.89 -8.93 50.64
N SER A 367 6.06 -9.00 51.30
CA SER A 367 6.35 -9.92 52.39
C SER A 367 5.96 -11.37 52.08
N VAL A 368 6.69 -11.99 51.14
CA VAL A 368 6.40 -13.33 50.64
C VAL A 368 6.42 -14.37 51.75
N MET A 369 5.40 -15.21 51.80
CA MET A 369 5.33 -16.37 52.69
C MET A 369 5.81 -17.64 51.98
N PHE A 370 6.19 -18.67 52.73
CA PHE A 370 6.56 -19.97 52.14
C PHE A 370 5.48 -20.57 51.22
N LEU A 371 4.20 -20.29 51.47
CA LEU A 371 3.05 -20.68 50.63
C LEU A 371 2.96 -19.92 49.29
N ASN A 372 3.84 -18.94 49.08
CA ASN A 372 3.91 -18.17 47.85
C ASN A 372 4.91 -18.73 46.84
N GLY A 373 5.76 -19.68 47.26
CA GLY A 373 6.60 -20.44 46.35
C GLY A 373 5.76 -21.31 45.40
N GLY A 374 6.26 -21.50 44.18
CA GLY A 374 5.59 -22.29 43.15
C GLY A 374 5.69 -21.68 41.75
N GLY A 375 5.01 -22.33 40.80
CA GLY A 375 4.95 -21.87 39.41
C GLY A 375 3.95 -20.73 39.22
N TYR A 376 4.36 -19.74 38.44
CA TYR A 376 3.55 -18.63 37.95
C TYR A 376 3.50 -18.69 36.42
N GLU A 377 2.35 -18.34 35.86
CA GLU A 377 2.11 -18.31 34.42
C GLU A 377 1.64 -16.92 34.02
N CYS A 378 2.29 -16.36 33.00
CA CYS A 378 1.81 -15.18 32.29
C CYS A 378 1.06 -15.61 31.02
N VAL A 379 -0.14 -15.08 30.85
CA VAL A 379 -0.96 -15.28 29.65
C VAL A 379 -1.20 -13.92 29.00
N ALA A 380 -0.76 -13.75 27.76
CA ALA A 380 -1.02 -12.58 26.95
C ALA A 380 -2.02 -12.93 25.85
N GLU A 381 -3.15 -12.22 25.78
CA GLU A 381 -4.25 -12.53 24.86
C GLU A 381 -4.65 -11.31 24.02
N ASN A 382 -4.85 -11.51 22.72
CA ASN A 382 -5.51 -10.54 21.85
C ASN A 382 -6.47 -11.24 20.87
N LYS A 383 -7.10 -10.47 19.98
CA LYS A 383 -8.08 -10.99 19.00
C LYS A 383 -7.52 -12.04 18.01
N PHE A 384 -6.20 -12.17 17.88
CA PHE A 384 -5.52 -13.10 16.98
C PHE A 384 -4.98 -14.34 17.68
N GLY A 385 -4.95 -14.37 19.00
CA GLY A 385 -4.48 -15.55 19.75
C GLY A 385 -4.01 -15.23 21.15
N ASN A 386 -3.38 -16.22 21.78
CA ASN A 386 -2.75 -16.07 23.09
C ASN A 386 -1.37 -16.72 23.11
N SER A 387 -0.51 -16.20 23.98
CA SER A 387 0.79 -16.77 24.32
C SER A 387 0.91 -16.94 25.83
N LYS A 388 1.67 -17.95 26.24
CA LYS A 388 1.84 -18.35 27.64
C LYS A 388 3.32 -18.57 27.93
N SER A 389 3.76 -18.10 29.10
CA SER A 389 5.12 -18.31 29.59
C SER A 389 5.08 -18.57 31.09
N GLU A 390 6.00 -19.38 31.59
CA GLU A 390 6.02 -19.86 32.97
C GLU A 390 7.33 -19.49 33.66
N ILE A 391 7.23 -19.15 34.95
CA ILE A 391 8.38 -18.85 35.82
C ILE A 391 8.11 -19.39 37.22
N THR A 392 9.15 -19.89 37.91
CA THR A 392 9.00 -20.47 39.25
C THR A 392 9.64 -19.56 40.29
N LEU A 393 8.88 -19.23 41.34
CA LEU A 393 9.38 -18.52 42.52
C LEU A 393 9.79 -19.54 43.57
N ASN A 394 11.06 -19.53 43.96
CA ASN A 394 11.59 -20.33 45.05
C ASN A 394 11.66 -19.47 46.32
N VAL A 395 10.90 -19.83 47.36
CA VAL A 395 10.93 -19.13 48.65
C VAL A 395 11.70 -19.97 49.65
N GLU A 396 12.80 -19.44 50.16
CA GLU A 396 13.59 -20.05 51.22
C GLU A 396 13.05 -19.64 52.60
N TYR A 397 12.93 -20.61 53.50
CA TYR A 397 12.39 -20.40 54.84
C TYR A 397 12.98 -21.40 55.84
N GLY A 398 13.04 -20.97 57.11
CA GLY A 398 13.48 -21.81 58.22
C GLY A 398 12.53 -22.98 58.51
N PRO A 399 12.90 -23.92 59.38
CA PRO A 399 12.06 -25.05 59.75
C PRO A 399 10.73 -24.59 60.36
N LYS A 400 9.63 -25.14 59.87
CA LYS A 400 8.26 -24.89 60.33
C LYS A 400 7.47 -26.20 60.39
N ASN A 401 6.39 -26.20 61.17
CA ASN A 401 5.50 -27.35 61.35
C ASN A 401 6.24 -28.58 61.89
N THR A 402 7.18 -28.38 62.82
CA THR A 402 7.90 -29.48 63.45
C THR A 402 6.97 -30.30 64.34
N MET A 403 6.79 -31.57 63.97
CA MET A 403 5.92 -32.52 64.65
C MET A 403 6.71 -33.75 65.07
N ILE A 404 6.35 -34.30 66.22
CA ILE A 404 6.86 -35.59 66.72
C ILE A 404 5.70 -36.58 66.74
N SER A 405 5.92 -37.73 66.13
CA SER A 405 5.07 -38.91 66.22
C SER A 405 5.78 -39.98 67.04
N VAL A 406 5.07 -40.58 67.99
CA VAL A 406 5.58 -41.66 68.85
C VAL A 406 4.79 -42.92 68.56
N ILE A 407 5.49 -44.04 68.34
CA ILE A 407 4.91 -45.33 68.02
C ILE A 407 5.48 -46.36 69.01
N PRO A 408 4.63 -47.02 69.83
CA PRO A 408 3.18 -46.82 69.97
C PRO A 408 2.82 -45.44 70.59
N ALA A 409 1.64 -44.91 70.25
CA ALA A 409 1.19 -43.58 70.71
C ALA A 409 0.71 -43.55 72.18
N THR A 410 0.49 -44.72 72.77
CA THR A 410 0.10 -44.90 74.18
C THR A 410 1.32 -45.09 75.07
N ALA A 411 1.11 -44.98 76.38
CA ALA A 411 2.16 -45.17 77.37
C ALA A 411 2.83 -46.56 77.21
N VAL A 412 4.16 -46.55 77.16
CA VAL A 412 4.98 -47.68 76.70
C VAL A 412 5.34 -48.59 77.88
N LYS A 413 5.49 -49.90 77.71
CA LYS A 413 5.95 -50.79 78.79
C LYS A 413 7.47 -50.95 78.78
N GLU A 414 8.05 -51.27 79.93
CA GLU A 414 9.45 -51.68 80.00
C GLU A 414 9.68 -52.92 79.11
N GLY A 415 10.80 -52.93 78.39
CA GLY A 415 11.14 -53.98 77.43
C GLY A 415 10.58 -53.79 76.01
N GLU A 416 9.64 -52.87 75.79
CA GLU A 416 9.10 -52.59 74.44
C GLU A 416 10.07 -51.74 73.60
N THR A 417 9.86 -51.73 72.28
CA THR A 417 10.58 -50.85 71.35
C THR A 417 9.74 -49.61 71.05
N VAL A 418 10.32 -48.43 71.23
CA VAL A 418 9.69 -47.15 70.94
C VAL A 418 10.35 -46.51 69.72
N VAL A 419 9.54 -46.06 68.78
CA VAL A 419 10.00 -45.28 67.63
C VAL A 419 9.44 -43.87 67.74
N MET A 420 10.32 -42.88 67.85
CA MET A 420 9.97 -41.46 67.78
C MET A 420 10.43 -40.91 66.44
N LYS A 421 9.49 -40.47 65.61
CA LYS A 421 9.77 -39.87 64.30
C LYS A 421 9.42 -38.39 64.32
N CYS A 422 10.40 -37.57 63.96
CA CYS A 422 10.25 -36.14 63.83
C CYS A 422 10.20 -35.73 62.36
N THR A 423 9.30 -34.81 62.02
CA THR A 423 9.13 -34.24 60.67
C THR A 423 9.05 -32.74 60.77
N SER A 424 9.70 -32.03 59.85
CA SER A 424 9.70 -30.56 59.78
C SER A 424 9.78 -30.12 58.32
N SER A 425 9.13 -29.01 57.96
CA SER A 425 9.15 -28.43 56.62
C SER A 425 10.13 -27.27 56.60
N GLY A 426 10.97 -27.17 55.58
CA GLY A 426 11.91 -26.06 55.41
C GLY A 426 12.52 -26.09 54.02
N ASN A 427 12.92 -24.92 53.53
CA ASN A 427 13.61 -24.78 52.26
C ASN A 427 14.86 -23.90 52.46
N PRO A 428 16.08 -24.46 52.39
CA PRO A 428 16.39 -25.88 52.12
C PRO A 428 15.95 -26.84 53.23
N SER A 429 15.86 -28.13 52.88
CA SER A 429 15.36 -29.18 53.78
C SER A 429 16.13 -29.22 55.10
N PRO A 430 15.44 -29.20 56.25
CA PRO A 430 16.10 -29.08 57.55
C PRO A 430 16.76 -30.38 57.99
N VAL A 431 17.91 -30.25 58.66
CA VAL A 431 18.58 -31.35 59.34
C VAL A 431 17.91 -31.58 60.68
N ILE A 432 17.58 -32.83 60.98
CA ILE A 432 16.90 -33.21 62.23
C ILE A 432 17.88 -33.88 63.20
N SER A 433 17.83 -33.47 64.46
CA SER A 433 18.54 -34.14 65.54
C SER A 433 17.73 -34.23 66.83
N TRP A 434 18.00 -35.28 67.60
CA TRP A 434 17.36 -35.56 68.88
C TRP A 434 18.28 -35.19 70.03
N LYS A 435 17.70 -34.54 71.04
CA LYS A 435 18.31 -34.26 72.33
C LYS A 435 17.49 -34.91 73.44
N LYS A 436 18.15 -35.32 74.53
CA LYS A 436 17.49 -35.79 75.75
C LYS A 436 17.88 -34.90 76.92
N LYS A 437 16.88 -34.54 77.74
CA LYS A 437 17.10 -33.76 78.95
C LYS A 437 17.74 -34.62 80.02
N LYS A 438 18.94 -34.24 80.47
CA LYS A 438 19.65 -34.83 81.61
C LYS A 438 18.98 -34.46 82.93
N ALA A 439 19.30 -35.21 83.97
CA ALA A 439 18.90 -34.89 85.35
C ALA A 439 19.45 -33.52 85.82
N THR A 440 20.57 -33.07 85.25
CA THR A 440 21.16 -31.72 85.47
C THR A 440 20.31 -30.59 84.87
N GLY A 441 19.28 -30.91 84.07
CA GLY A 441 18.42 -29.96 83.39
C GLY A 441 18.87 -29.60 81.96
N GLU A 442 20.09 -29.94 81.57
CA GLU A 442 20.66 -29.66 80.24
C GLU A 442 20.22 -30.70 79.19
N PHE A 443 20.10 -30.27 77.94
CA PHE A 443 19.83 -31.16 76.81
C PHE A 443 21.12 -31.67 76.17
N GLU A 444 21.28 -32.98 76.07
CA GLU A 444 22.40 -33.63 75.39
C GLU A 444 21.95 -34.18 74.04
N LYS A 445 22.74 -33.95 72.99
CA LYS A 445 22.48 -34.46 71.64
C LYS A 445 22.76 -35.95 71.58
N ILE A 446 21.73 -36.74 71.30
CA ILE A 446 21.78 -38.21 71.37
C ILE A 446 21.70 -38.89 69.99
N PHE A 447 21.11 -38.23 68.98
CA PHE A 447 20.95 -38.84 67.66
C PHE A 447 20.83 -37.80 66.54
N LYS A 448 21.40 -38.06 65.37
CA LYS A 448 21.37 -37.17 64.19
C LYS A 448 20.59 -37.82 63.04
N ASN A 449 19.31 -38.13 63.27
CA ASN A 449 18.42 -38.65 62.24
C ASN A 449 16.97 -38.27 62.60
N ALA A 450 16.08 -38.29 61.60
CA ALA A 450 14.65 -37.99 61.78
C ALA A 450 13.94 -38.99 62.70
N THR A 451 14.39 -40.25 62.74
CA THR A 451 13.73 -41.33 63.47
C THR A 451 14.64 -41.88 64.56
N LEU A 452 14.28 -41.70 65.83
CA LEU A 452 14.96 -42.28 66.99
C LEU A 452 14.26 -43.58 67.41
N THR A 453 15.00 -44.69 67.45
CA THR A 453 14.49 -45.99 67.89
C THR A 453 15.16 -46.38 69.20
N ILE A 454 14.36 -46.63 70.23
CA ILE A 454 14.81 -47.13 71.53
C ILE A 454 14.31 -48.57 71.66
N GLN A 455 15.24 -49.53 71.64
CA GLN A 455 14.92 -50.94 71.83
C GLN A 455 15.06 -51.32 73.30
N ASN A 456 14.22 -52.24 73.78
CA ASN A 456 14.26 -52.75 75.16
C ASN A 456 14.22 -51.60 76.19
N LEU A 457 13.14 -50.82 76.15
CA LEU A 457 12.96 -49.60 76.95
C LEU A 457 13.22 -49.83 78.45
N LYS A 458 14.13 -49.05 79.05
CA LYS A 458 14.44 -49.07 80.49
C LYS A 458 13.93 -47.82 81.20
N SER A 459 13.82 -47.86 82.53
CA SER A 459 13.41 -46.69 83.32
C SER A 459 14.36 -45.49 83.14
N GLN A 460 15.63 -45.72 82.80
CA GLN A 460 16.62 -44.66 82.49
C GLN A 460 16.35 -43.98 81.14
N ASP A 461 15.67 -44.65 80.21
CA ASP A 461 15.30 -44.11 78.90
C ASP A 461 14.13 -43.13 79.00
N LEU A 462 13.36 -43.16 80.08
CA LEU A 462 12.26 -42.23 80.31
C LEU A 462 12.77 -40.80 80.49
N GLY A 463 11.95 -39.83 80.10
CA GLY A 463 12.30 -38.42 80.23
C GLY A 463 11.79 -37.56 79.08
N LEU A 464 12.31 -36.34 79.03
CA LEU A 464 11.97 -35.36 78.00
C LEU A 464 12.95 -35.48 76.84
N TYR A 465 12.41 -35.79 75.66
CA TYR A 465 13.12 -35.80 74.40
C TYR A 465 12.74 -34.55 73.62
N GLU A 466 13.70 -33.95 72.94
CA GLU A 466 13.49 -32.79 72.10
C GLU A 466 14.04 -33.09 70.71
N CYS A 467 13.18 -32.90 69.70
CA CYS A 467 13.61 -32.85 68.32
C CYS A 467 13.96 -31.40 67.98
N GLU A 468 15.17 -31.19 67.46
CA GLU A 468 15.61 -29.94 66.86
C GLU A 468 15.72 -30.14 65.34
N ALA A 469 14.93 -29.38 64.59
CA ALA A 469 15.06 -29.23 63.15
C ALA A 469 15.76 -27.89 62.86
N TYR A 470 16.77 -27.87 61.99
CA TYR A 470 17.50 -26.64 61.64
C TYR A 470 17.99 -26.63 60.20
N ASN A 471 18.02 -25.44 59.59
CA ASN A 471 18.70 -25.16 58.32
C ASN A 471 19.47 -23.83 58.45
N GLN A 472 20.05 -23.30 57.37
CA GLN A 472 20.80 -22.04 57.43
C GLN A 472 19.94 -20.80 57.78
N LEU A 473 18.61 -20.91 57.74
CA LEU A 473 17.67 -19.80 57.98
C LEU A 473 17.04 -19.82 59.37
N GLY A 474 17.19 -20.91 60.13
CA GLY A 474 16.68 -20.97 61.49
C GLY A 474 16.60 -22.38 62.06
N LYS A 475 15.96 -22.47 63.22
CA LYS A 475 15.69 -23.73 63.91
C LYS A 475 14.33 -23.73 64.58
N GLU A 476 13.71 -24.90 64.67
CA GLU A 476 12.48 -25.13 65.41
C GLU A 476 12.65 -26.38 66.29
N GLU A 477 12.25 -26.27 67.54
CA GLU A 477 12.40 -27.32 68.55
C GLU A 477 11.02 -27.78 69.03
N LYS A 478 10.84 -29.09 69.15
CA LYS A 478 9.63 -29.70 69.69
C LYS A 478 9.99 -30.74 70.73
N ALA A 479 9.37 -30.69 71.90
CA ALA A 479 9.61 -31.66 72.96
C ALA A 479 8.47 -32.68 73.10
N VAL A 480 8.82 -33.91 73.44
CA VAL A 480 7.91 -35.00 73.78
C VAL A 480 8.40 -35.69 75.06
N LYS A 481 7.48 -36.03 75.97
CA LYS A 481 7.82 -36.73 77.21
C LYS A 481 7.50 -38.21 77.05
N LEU A 482 8.50 -39.07 77.25
CA LEU A 482 8.36 -40.51 77.27
C LEU A 482 8.14 -40.98 78.71
N PHE A 483 7.04 -41.69 78.96
CA PHE A 483 6.69 -42.25 80.27
C PHE A 483 6.09 -43.65 80.12
N VAL A 484 6.24 -44.47 81.17
CA VAL A 484 5.66 -45.82 81.24
C VAL A 484 4.22 -45.76 81.72
N GLN A 485 3.36 -46.62 81.18
CA GLN A 485 2.02 -46.77 81.74
C GLN A 485 2.13 -47.41 83.12
N ALA A 486 1.86 -46.63 84.18
CA ALA A 486 1.65 -47.23 85.48
C ALA A 486 0.51 -48.23 85.36
N ARG A 487 0.74 -49.46 85.81
CA ARG A 487 -0.32 -50.44 86.00
C ARG A 487 -1.30 -49.80 86.99
N LEU A 488 -2.51 -49.48 86.54
CA LEU A 488 -3.61 -49.20 87.46
C LEU A 488 -3.85 -50.49 88.24
N GLU A 489 -3.33 -50.58 89.45
CA GLU A 489 -3.87 -51.50 90.44
C GLU A 489 -5.29 -51.01 90.78
N ASN A 490 -6.28 -51.83 90.42
CA ASN A 490 -7.70 -51.78 90.76
C ASN A 490 -8.55 -50.63 90.21
N PRO A 491 -9.38 -50.89 89.17
CA PRO A 491 -10.47 -50.03 88.71
C PRO A 491 -11.70 -49.92 89.63
N ASP A 492 -11.64 -50.39 90.89
CA ASP A 492 -12.80 -50.47 91.79
C ASP A 492 -12.99 -49.25 92.70
N GLN A 493 -12.32 -48.12 92.47
CA GLN A 493 -12.49 -46.90 93.27
C GLN A 493 -12.79 -45.62 92.48
N MET A 494 -13.39 -45.73 91.29
CA MET A 494 -13.87 -44.55 90.57
C MET A 494 -15.31 -44.68 90.06
N LEU A 495 -16.23 -44.99 90.98
CA LEU A 495 -17.65 -44.62 90.91
C LEU A 495 -18.08 -44.17 92.32
N PRO A 496 -18.53 -42.90 92.49
CA PRO A 496 -19.88 -42.56 92.10
C PRO A 496 -19.91 -41.34 91.17
N LEU A 497 -20.12 -41.66 89.90
CA LEU A 497 -20.40 -40.75 88.80
C LEU A 497 -21.93 -40.48 88.76
N ILE A 498 -22.29 -39.26 88.33
CA ILE A 498 -23.44 -39.00 87.45
C ILE A 498 -24.84 -38.68 88.05
N ILE A 499 -25.16 -38.88 89.34
CA ILE A 499 -26.55 -38.59 89.83
C ILE A 499 -26.81 -37.13 90.28
N ALA A 500 -25.80 -36.29 90.48
CA ALA A 500 -26.01 -34.91 90.99
C ALA A 500 -26.28 -33.84 89.91
N PHE A 501 -26.08 -34.12 88.62
CA PHE A 501 -26.21 -33.12 87.55
C PHE A 501 -27.55 -33.15 86.79
N SER A 502 -28.44 -34.12 87.08
CA SER A 502 -29.77 -34.19 86.46
C SER A 502 -30.83 -33.31 87.16
N SER A 503 -30.53 -32.72 88.32
CA SER A 503 -31.47 -31.88 89.07
C SER A 503 -31.40 -30.38 88.74
N VAL A 504 -30.36 -29.92 88.02
CA VAL A 504 -30.20 -28.49 87.67
C VAL A 504 -31.00 -28.11 86.41
N ALA A 505 -31.19 -29.06 85.48
CA ALA A 505 -31.94 -28.84 84.24
C ALA A 505 -33.47 -28.82 84.44
N ALA A 506 -34.00 -29.50 85.47
CA ALA A 506 -35.43 -29.57 85.74
C ALA A 506 -36.01 -28.30 86.38
N VAL A 507 -35.18 -27.47 87.02
CA VAL A 507 -35.61 -26.22 87.69
C VAL A 507 -35.39 -24.98 86.81
N ALA A 508 -34.33 -24.96 86.00
CA ALA A 508 -33.98 -23.78 85.20
C ALA A 508 -34.95 -23.51 84.03
N VAL A 509 -35.47 -24.55 83.38
CA VAL A 509 -36.35 -24.42 82.21
C VAL A 509 -37.72 -23.79 82.52
N PRO A 510 -38.46 -24.21 83.58
CA PRO A 510 -39.73 -23.56 83.92
C PRO A 510 -39.55 -22.12 84.43
N VAL A 511 -38.45 -21.80 85.12
CA VAL A 511 -38.19 -20.43 85.63
C VAL A 511 -37.96 -19.44 84.48
N VAL A 512 -37.21 -19.84 83.44
CA VAL A 512 -36.99 -19.01 82.24
C VAL A 512 -38.28 -18.84 81.44
N ALA A 513 -39.11 -19.88 81.33
CA ALA A 513 -40.42 -19.79 80.68
C ALA A 513 -41.38 -18.83 81.41
N ILE A 514 -41.41 -18.86 82.75
CA ILE A 514 -42.19 -17.93 83.57
C ILE A 514 -41.68 -16.49 83.41
N LEU A 515 -40.36 -16.27 83.40
CA LEU A 515 -39.77 -14.94 83.19
C LEU A 515 -40.10 -14.37 81.80
N ILE A 516 -40.10 -15.19 80.75
CA ILE A 516 -40.51 -14.78 79.40
C ILE A 516 -42.02 -14.48 79.35
N TYR A 517 -42.85 -15.26 80.04
CA TYR A 517 -44.30 -15.01 80.14
C TYR A 517 -44.60 -13.70 80.87
N VAL A 518 -43.95 -13.44 82.01
CA VAL A 518 -44.14 -12.21 82.79
C VAL A 518 -43.63 -10.98 82.02
N SER A 519 -42.48 -11.07 81.36
CA SER A 519 -41.95 -9.96 80.55
C SER A 519 -42.79 -9.67 79.29
N ARG A 520 -43.37 -10.69 78.64
CA ARG A 520 -44.35 -10.49 77.56
C ARG A 520 -45.66 -9.88 78.05
N LYS A 521 -46.15 -10.27 79.23
CA LYS A 521 -47.38 -9.72 79.83
C LYS A 521 -47.20 -8.28 80.34
N ALA A 522 -46.01 -7.96 80.86
CA ALA A 522 -45.63 -6.59 81.24
C ALA A 522 -45.50 -5.64 80.02
N LYS A 523 -45.21 -6.17 78.82
CA LYS A 523 -45.12 -5.39 77.58
C LYS A 523 -46.49 -5.10 76.94
N ILE A 524 -47.57 -5.76 77.38
CA ILE A 524 -48.94 -5.61 76.85
C ILE A 524 -49.78 -4.63 77.69
N ASN A 525 -49.54 -4.53 79.00
CA ASN A 525 -50.30 -3.64 79.89
C ASN A 525 -49.49 -2.42 80.33
N GLY A 526 -49.22 -1.52 79.37
CA GLY A 526 -48.35 -0.35 79.51
C GLY A 526 -48.34 0.33 80.89
N SER A 527 -47.19 0.26 81.55
CA SER A 527 -46.81 1.20 82.60
C SER A 527 -45.28 1.30 82.64
N TYR A 528 -44.77 2.44 82.23
CA TYR A 528 -43.37 2.83 82.41
C TYR A 528 -43.14 3.20 83.87
N SER A 529 -41.92 2.92 84.33
CA SER A 529 -41.18 3.61 85.40
C SER A 529 -40.71 2.63 86.45
N LEU A 530 -39.44 2.21 86.36
CA LEU A 530 -38.46 2.48 87.41
C LEU A 530 -37.09 1.90 87.05
N VAL A 531 -36.09 2.74 87.33
CA VAL A 531 -34.67 2.42 87.51
C VAL A 531 -33.80 2.28 86.26
N LYS A 532 -33.63 3.43 85.62
CA LYS A 532 -32.36 3.89 85.05
C LYS A 532 -31.37 4.10 86.20
N ALA A 533 -30.56 3.11 86.55
CA ALA A 533 -29.37 3.28 87.39
C ALA A 533 -28.38 2.13 87.14
N LEU A 534 -27.09 2.44 87.26
CA LEU A 534 -25.92 1.57 87.04
C LEU A 534 -25.48 1.44 85.57
N ARG A 535 -25.08 2.58 85.00
CA ARG A 535 -23.78 2.65 84.32
C ARG A 535 -22.70 2.52 85.40
N LEU A 536 -21.89 1.49 85.37
CA LEU A 536 -20.55 1.50 85.95
C LEU A 536 -19.63 0.66 85.06
N LYS A 537 -18.50 1.28 84.75
CA LYS A 537 -17.35 0.82 83.97
C LYS A 537 -16.91 -0.60 84.38
N VAL A 538 -16.63 -1.46 83.40
CA VAL A 538 -15.28 -1.84 82.93
C VAL A 538 -15.39 -2.14 81.45
#